data_AF-A0A3E1RAW5-F1
#
_entry.id   AF-A0A3E1RAW5-F1
#
_cell.length_a   1.000
_cell.length_b   1.000
_cell.length_c   1.000
_cell.angle_alpha   90.00
_cell.angle_beta   90.00
_cell.angle_gamma   90.00
#
_symmetry.space_group_name_H-M   'P 1'
#
loop_
_entity.id
_entity.type
_entity.pdbx_description
1 polymer ?
#
loop_
_entity_poly.entity_id
_entity_poly.type
_entity_poly.pdbx_seq_one_letter_code
_entity_poly.pdbx_strand_id
1 'polypeptide(L)'
;MNLRTKQWILLALMLLSASLGAALKPTIFIADELPAVDLQTMVPKAFGEWQELPGTLTQVINPQQQETLEKIYSETLSRTYVNAQGYRVMLSIAYGKNQNKGLELHSPEVCYPAQGFTLNDRHSATLNILGKTIAATQIETSLGQRFEPVTFWTTIGTTVPATTVQKRLVEMRYALTGRIPDGFLVRVSSIDKATPNAYAVQARFSNDLMQAIAPHNRPRFAGDFAMP
;
A
#
# COMPACT_ATOMS: atom_id res chain seq x y z
N MET A 1 36.13 -16.32 36.07
CA MET A 1 36.37 -15.78 34.71
C MET A 1 36.84 -14.34 34.82
N ASN A 2 38.06 -14.03 34.37
CA ASN A 2 38.70 -12.72 34.57
C ASN A 2 38.11 -11.65 33.64
N LEU A 3 38.23 -10.38 34.02
CA LEU A 3 37.64 -9.25 33.28
C LEU A 3 38.08 -9.22 31.80
N ARG A 4 39.36 -9.53 31.53
CA ARG A 4 39.90 -9.66 30.16
C ARG A 4 39.20 -10.73 29.33
N THR A 5 38.93 -11.91 29.88
CA THR A 5 38.21 -12.97 29.16
C THR A 5 36.77 -12.56 28.81
N LYS A 6 36.10 -11.81 29.70
CA LYS A 6 34.76 -11.26 29.41
C LYS A 6 34.80 -10.23 28.27
N GLN A 7 35.81 -9.35 28.25
CA GLN A 7 35.99 -8.34 27.20
C GLN A 7 36.21 -8.98 25.82
N TRP A 8 37.05 -10.02 25.73
CA TRP A 8 37.28 -10.74 24.48
C TRP A 8 36.04 -11.50 23.98
N ILE A 9 35.29 -12.13 24.89
CA ILE A 9 34.01 -12.79 24.56
C ILE A 9 33.01 -11.75 24.02
N LEU A 10 32.89 -10.59 24.67
CA LEU A 10 32.00 -9.52 24.21
C LEU A 10 32.43 -8.97 22.85
N LEU A 11 33.72 -8.73 22.62
CA LEU A 11 34.24 -8.28 21.33
C LEU A 11 33.96 -9.31 20.22
N ALA A 12 34.20 -10.60 20.50
CA ALA A 12 33.91 -11.68 19.56
C ALA A 12 32.40 -11.75 19.23
N LEU A 13 31.53 -11.63 20.24
CA LEU A 13 30.07 -11.57 20.05
C LEU A 13 29.64 -10.35 19.22
N MET A 14 30.23 -9.18 19.45
CA MET A 14 29.94 -7.96 18.68
C MET A 14 30.40 -8.10 17.23
N LEU A 15 31.62 -8.62 16.98
CA LEU A 15 32.15 -8.84 15.63
C LEU A 15 31.36 -9.92 14.88
N LEU A 16 30.97 -10.99 15.56
CA LEU A 16 30.10 -12.02 15.02
C LEU A 16 28.73 -11.43 14.66
N SER A 17 28.14 -10.63 15.55
CA SER A 17 26.85 -9.96 15.28
C SER A 17 26.94 -8.99 14.10
N ALA A 18 28.01 -8.20 13.99
CA ALA A 18 28.23 -7.27 12.89
C ALA A 18 28.44 -7.99 11.55
N SER A 19 29.24 -9.06 11.54
CA SER A 19 29.49 -9.86 10.33
C SER A 19 28.26 -10.62 9.87
N LEU A 20 27.49 -11.24 10.79
CA LEU A 20 26.19 -11.82 10.44
C LEU A 20 25.21 -10.75 9.93
N GLY A 21 25.15 -9.58 10.57
CA GLY A 21 24.29 -8.48 10.13
C GLY A 21 24.64 -7.97 8.72
N ALA A 22 25.93 -7.91 8.38
CA ALA A 22 26.37 -7.54 7.04
C ALA A 22 26.08 -8.63 6.00
N ALA A 23 26.29 -9.90 6.34
CA ALA A 23 26.06 -11.04 5.44
C ALA A 23 24.56 -11.33 5.19
N LEU A 24 23.70 -11.08 6.19
CA LEU A 24 22.25 -11.30 6.10
C LEU A 24 21.48 -10.09 5.55
N LYS A 25 22.17 -9.02 5.14
CA LYS A 25 21.52 -7.85 4.54
C LYS A 25 20.94 -8.26 3.17
N PRO A 26 19.62 -8.13 2.96
CA PRO A 26 19.02 -8.47 1.68
C PRO A 26 19.50 -7.49 0.60
N THR A 27 19.79 -8.01 -0.59
CA THR A 27 20.33 -7.25 -1.72
C THR A 27 19.59 -7.49 -3.02
N ILE A 28 18.77 -8.54 -3.09
CA ILE A 28 18.04 -8.94 -4.30
C ILE A 28 16.67 -8.27 -4.27
N PHE A 29 16.38 -7.40 -5.23
CA PHE A 29 15.06 -6.77 -5.38
C PHE A 29 14.14 -7.68 -6.20
N ILE A 30 13.00 -8.09 -5.63
CA ILE A 30 12.01 -8.89 -6.36
C ILE A 30 11.44 -8.10 -7.55
N ALA A 31 11.39 -6.77 -7.43
CA ALA A 31 10.99 -5.88 -8.51
C ALA A 31 11.84 -6.04 -9.78
N ASP A 32 13.13 -6.42 -9.65
CA ASP A 32 14.05 -6.56 -10.77
C ASP A 32 13.93 -7.93 -11.47
N GLU A 33 13.28 -8.91 -10.82
CA GLU A 33 13.02 -10.25 -11.37
C GLU A 33 11.65 -10.35 -12.09
N LEU A 34 10.78 -9.36 -11.87
CA LEU A 34 9.43 -9.30 -12.42
C LEU A 34 9.34 -8.26 -13.55
N PRO A 35 8.31 -8.32 -14.41
CA PRO A 35 8.04 -7.23 -15.34
C PRO A 35 7.95 -5.90 -14.62
N ALA A 36 8.54 -4.86 -15.23
CA ALA A 36 8.53 -3.52 -14.69
C ALA A 36 7.09 -3.07 -14.42
N VAL A 37 6.89 -2.41 -13.27
CA VAL A 37 5.61 -1.82 -12.94
C VAL A 37 5.45 -0.54 -13.75
N ASP A 38 4.31 -0.44 -14.42
CA ASP A 38 3.82 0.76 -15.09
C ASP A 38 2.34 0.88 -14.70
N LEU A 39 2.05 1.68 -13.69
CA LEU A 39 0.69 1.87 -13.15
C LEU A 39 -0.24 2.49 -14.21
N GLN A 40 0.28 3.29 -15.14
CA GLN A 40 -0.53 3.91 -16.18
C GLN A 40 -1.12 2.87 -17.14
N THR A 41 -0.35 1.83 -17.45
CA THR A 41 -0.77 0.72 -18.32
C THR A 41 -1.50 -0.39 -17.56
N MET A 42 -1.06 -0.70 -16.33
CA MET A 42 -1.64 -1.78 -15.52
C MET A 42 -3.06 -1.46 -15.03
N VAL A 43 -3.34 -0.18 -14.75
CA VAL A 43 -4.65 0.26 -14.28
C VAL A 43 -5.48 0.70 -15.50
N PRO A 44 -6.63 0.08 -15.78
CA PRO A 44 -7.46 0.44 -16.93
C PRO A 44 -8.12 1.81 -16.75
N LYS A 45 -8.28 2.58 -17.83
CA LYS A 45 -8.99 3.87 -17.81
C LYS A 45 -10.51 3.72 -17.78
N ALA A 46 -11.03 2.56 -18.15
CA ALA A 46 -12.45 2.24 -18.07
C ALA A 46 -12.63 0.74 -17.84
N PHE A 47 -13.64 0.36 -17.06
CA PHE A 47 -13.96 -1.02 -16.73
C PHE A 47 -15.35 -1.11 -16.10
N GLY A 48 -16.11 -2.17 -16.40
CA GLY A 48 -17.49 -2.30 -15.91
C GLY A 48 -18.31 -1.06 -16.26
N GLU A 49 -18.88 -0.40 -15.24
CA GLU A 49 -19.60 0.87 -15.37
C GLU A 49 -18.73 2.12 -15.16
N TRP A 50 -17.44 1.95 -14.82
CA TRP A 50 -16.54 3.03 -14.43
C TRP A 50 -15.74 3.56 -15.60
N GLN A 51 -15.64 4.88 -15.68
CA GLN A 51 -14.81 5.59 -16.64
C GLN A 51 -13.97 6.65 -15.93
N GLU A 52 -12.68 6.73 -16.28
CA GLU A 52 -11.80 7.80 -15.82
C GLU A 52 -12.36 9.15 -16.25
N LEU A 53 -12.41 10.10 -15.32
CA LEU A 53 -12.75 11.49 -15.57
C LEU A 53 -11.44 12.28 -15.73
N PRO A 54 -11.06 12.68 -16.96
CA PRO A 54 -9.82 13.43 -17.18
C PRO A 54 -9.92 14.83 -16.56
N GLY A 55 -8.85 15.30 -15.94
CA GLY A 55 -8.73 16.70 -15.50
C GLY A 55 -9.37 17.05 -14.16
N THR A 56 -9.95 16.11 -13.41
CA THR A 56 -10.30 16.33 -11.99
C THR A 56 -9.04 16.31 -11.13
N LEU A 57 -8.45 17.50 -10.99
CA LEU A 57 -7.47 17.95 -9.98
C LEU A 57 -6.69 16.82 -9.29
N THR A 58 -5.47 16.57 -9.80
CA THR A 58 -4.33 16.23 -8.96
C THR A 58 -4.39 17.13 -7.73
N GLN A 59 -4.73 16.54 -6.58
CA GLN A 59 -4.54 17.14 -5.27
C GLN A 59 -3.18 17.84 -5.32
N VAL A 60 -3.14 19.17 -5.15
CA VAL A 60 -1.90 19.94 -5.23
C VAL A 60 -1.00 19.42 -4.12
N ILE A 61 -0.16 18.44 -4.45
CA ILE A 61 0.83 17.91 -3.54
C ILE A 61 1.82 19.06 -3.40
N ASN A 62 2.02 19.52 -2.17
CA ASN A 62 3.06 20.50 -1.88
C ASN A 62 4.39 19.97 -2.47
N PRO A 63 5.19 20.77 -3.21
CA PRO A 63 6.44 20.31 -3.83
C PRO A 63 7.36 19.55 -2.86
N GLN A 64 7.36 19.94 -1.59
CA GLN A 64 8.17 19.31 -0.55
C GLN A 64 7.65 17.91 -0.13
N GLN A 65 6.33 17.70 -0.20
CA GLN A 65 5.73 16.38 -0.08
C GLN A 65 6.03 15.53 -1.32
N GLN A 66 6.01 16.13 -2.51
CA GLN A 66 6.31 15.42 -3.75
C GLN A 66 7.75 14.88 -3.79
N GLU A 67 8.75 15.68 -3.41
CA GLU A 67 10.14 15.20 -3.30
C GLU A 67 10.32 14.08 -2.26
N THR A 68 9.51 14.08 -1.20
CA THR A 68 9.53 13.02 -0.18
C THR A 68 8.88 11.75 -0.73
N LEU A 69 7.76 11.87 -1.44
CA LEU A 69 7.07 10.77 -2.09
C LEU A 69 7.95 10.13 -3.18
N GLU A 70 8.66 10.91 -3.99
CA GLU A 70 9.56 10.42 -5.04
C GLU A 70 10.80 9.67 -4.50
N LYS A 71 11.19 9.91 -3.25
CA LYS A 71 12.29 9.17 -2.59
C LYS A 71 11.85 7.79 -2.09
N ILE A 72 10.55 7.56 -1.95
CA ILE A 72 9.97 6.36 -1.30
C ILE A 72 9.21 5.51 -2.32
N TYR A 73 8.44 6.16 -3.19
CA TYR A 73 7.67 5.52 -4.25
C TYR A 73 8.43 5.58 -5.57
N SER A 74 8.48 4.42 -6.23
CA SER A 74 9.01 4.29 -7.57
C SER A 74 7.99 4.76 -8.61
N GLU A 75 6.70 4.64 -8.31
CA GLU A 75 5.64 5.16 -9.16
C GLU A 75 4.39 5.49 -8.32
N THR A 76 3.62 6.49 -8.74
CA THR A 76 2.30 6.78 -8.16
C THR A 76 1.27 7.01 -9.25
N LEU A 77 0.02 6.64 -8.96
CA LEU A 77 -1.13 6.87 -9.82
C LEU A 77 -2.22 7.56 -9.00
N SER A 78 -2.82 8.59 -9.57
CA SER A 78 -4.03 9.23 -9.03
C SER A 78 -5.03 9.39 -10.17
N ARG A 79 -6.23 8.79 -10.01
CA ARG A 79 -7.32 8.86 -10.99
C ARG A 79 -8.64 9.05 -10.28
N THR A 80 -9.55 9.77 -10.94
CA THR A 80 -10.95 9.82 -10.53
C THR A 80 -11.77 9.06 -11.55
N TYR A 81 -12.62 8.14 -11.09
CA TYR A 81 -13.57 7.42 -11.91
C TYR A 81 -14.98 7.90 -11.61
N VAL A 82 -15.84 7.87 -12.62
CA VAL A 82 -17.27 8.12 -12.52
C VAL A 82 -18.02 6.92 -13.05
N ASN A 83 -19.10 6.51 -12.38
CA ASN A 83 -19.99 5.47 -12.87
C ASN A 83 -21.17 6.05 -13.67
N ALA A 84 -22.00 5.19 -14.24
CA ALA A 84 -23.16 5.59 -15.03
C ALA A 84 -24.18 6.47 -14.27
N GLN A 85 -24.22 6.40 -12.94
CA GLN A 85 -25.10 7.22 -12.10
C GLN A 85 -24.43 8.53 -11.63
N GLY A 86 -23.22 8.82 -12.09
CA GLY A 86 -22.48 10.05 -11.75
C GLY A 86 -21.74 9.99 -10.41
N TYR A 87 -21.73 8.85 -9.71
CA TYR A 87 -20.97 8.66 -8.48
C TYR A 87 -19.48 8.66 -8.78
N ARG A 88 -18.68 9.35 -7.96
CA ARG A 88 -17.26 9.54 -8.18
C ARG A 88 -16.43 8.82 -7.13
N VAL A 89 -15.42 8.09 -7.60
CA VAL A 89 -14.43 7.39 -6.77
C VAL A 89 -13.04 7.88 -7.14
N MET A 90 -12.25 8.24 -6.13
CA MET A 90 -10.86 8.64 -6.25
C MET A 90 -9.97 7.45 -5.91
N LEU A 91 -9.16 7.02 -6.88
CA LEU A 91 -8.18 5.96 -6.74
C LEU A 91 -6.78 6.58 -6.63
N SER A 92 -6.04 6.19 -5.60
CA SER A 92 -4.63 6.50 -5.45
C SER A 92 -3.86 5.20 -5.21
N ILE A 93 -2.83 4.96 -6.02
CA ILE A 93 -1.95 3.80 -5.90
C ILE A 93 -0.52 4.30 -5.79
N ALA A 94 0.21 3.82 -4.79
CA ALA A 94 1.62 4.11 -4.63
C ALA A 94 2.41 2.79 -4.66
N TYR A 95 3.42 2.72 -5.52
CA TYR A 95 4.27 1.55 -5.72
C TYR A 95 5.69 1.85 -5.25
N GLY A 96 6.28 0.95 -4.46
CA GLY A 96 7.67 1.04 -4.03
C GLY A 96 8.44 -0.24 -4.31
N LYS A 97 9.52 -0.14 -5.09
CA LYS A 97 10.43 -1.26 -5.38
C LYS A 97 11.22 -1.76 -4.16
N ASN A 98 11.26 -0.98 -3.09
CA ASN A 98 12.01 -1.29 -1.88
C ASN A 98 11.18 -1.08 -0.61
N GLN A 99 10.58 -2.15 -0.09
CA GLN A 99 9.79 -2.08 1.14
C GLN A 99 10.62 -1.85 2.42
N ASN A 100 11.95 -2.03 2.39
CA ASN A 100 12.80 -1.77 3.56
C ASN A 100 12.94 -0.28 3.91
N LYS A 101 12.60 0.63 2.98
CA LYS A 101 12.73 2.09 3.14
C LYS A 101 11.41 2.81 3.44
N GLY A 102 10.50 2.16 4.16
CA GLY A 102 9.45 2.90 4.86
C GLY A 102 8.19 3.21 4.04
N LEU A 103 7.54 2.18 3.47
CA LEU A 103 6.09 2.27 3.24
C LEU A 103 5.28 2.35 4.55
N GLU A 104 5.95 2.46 5.70
CA GLU A 104 5.36 2.73 7.00
C GLU A 104 5.14 4.23 7.28
N LEU A 105 5.64 5.15 6.46
CA LEU A 105 5.29 6.57 6.57
C LEU A 105 4.64 7.03 5.27
N HIS A 106 3.33 6.87 5.18
CA HIS A 106 2.34 7.71 4.46
C HIS A 106 0.97 6.99 4.41
N SER A 107 0.61 6.24 5.46
CA SER A 107 -0.77 5.75 5.59
C SER A 107 -1.74 6.94 5.57
N PRO A 108 -2.94 6.81 4.98
CA PRO A 108 -3.94 7.87 4.98
C PRO A 108 -4.18 8.48 6.38
N GLU A 109 -4.06 7.68 7.42
CA GLU A 109 -4.18 8.07 8.82
C GLU A 109 -3.19 9.14 9.29
N VAL A 110 -2.01 9.21 8.67
CA VAL A 110 -0.98 10.22 8.98
C VAL A 110 -1.10 11.41 8.04
N CYS A 111 -1.39 11.14 6.76
CA CYS A 111 -1.41 12.18 5.73
C CYS A 111 -2.66 13.06 5.78
N TYR A 112 -3.83 12.49 6.10
CA TYR A 112 -5.08 13.24 6.14
C TYR A 112 -5.07 14.32 7.23
N PRO A 113 -4.69 14.02 8.50
CA PRO A 113 -4.51 15.05 9.52
C PRO A 113 -3.48 16.11 9.14
N ALA A 114 -2.35 15.71 8.52
CA ALA A 114 -1.34 16.63 8.05
C ALA A 114 -1.82 17.56 6.91
N GLN A 115 -2.88 17.17 6.19
CA GLN A 115 -3.55 17.96 5.16
C GLN A 115 -4.76 18.75 5.70
N GLY A 116 -4.99 18.71 7.02
CA GLY A 116 -6.06 19.42 7.71
C GLY A 116 -7.39 18.66 7.81
N PHE A 117 -7.46 17.39 7.38
CA PHE A 117 -8.66 16.57 7.59
C PHE A 117 -8.76 16.12 9.06
N THR A 118 -9.98 16.09 9.58
CA THR A 118 -10.31 15.42 10.84
C THR A 118 -10.50 13.94 10.58
N LEU A 119 -9.83 13.10 11.37
CA LEU A 119 -10.07 11.65 11.41
C LEU A 119 -11.19 11.38 12.42
N ASN A 120 -12.38 11.04 11.94
CA ASN A 120 -13.56 10.84 12.77
C ASN A 120 -13.64 9.40 13.30
N ASP A 121 -13.24 8.42 12.48
CA ASP A 121 -13.24 7.01 12.86
C ASP A 121 -12.19 6.22 12.08
N ARG A 122 -11.81 5.06 12.61
CA ARG A 122 -10.92 4.08 12.01
C ARG A 122 -11.26 2.68 12.49
N HIS A 123 -11.42 1.76 11.55
CA HIS A 123 -11.59 0.34 11.85
C HIS A 123 -10.94 -0.57 10.82
N SER A 124 -10.61 -1.78 11.28
CA SER A 124 -10.20 -2.87 10.39
C SER A 124 -11.41 -3.35 9.61
N ALA A 125 -11.23 -3.57 8.32
CA ALA A 125 -12.26 -4.02 7.40
C ALA A 125 -11.75 -5.19 6.56
N THR A 126 -12.66 -5.82 5.84
CA THR A 126 -12.31 -6.81 4.83
C THR A 126 -12.98 -6.48 3.52
N LEU A 127 -12.30 -6.80 2.41
CA LEU A 127 -12.84 -6.64 1.07
C LEU A 127 -12.92 -8.01 0.40
N ASN A 128 -14.03 -8.26 -0.28
CA ASN A 128 -14.17 -9.43 -1.14
C ASN A 128 -13.77 -9.05 -2.56
N ILE A 129 -12.58 -9.48 -2.96
CA ILE A 129 -11.97 -9.22 -4.26
C ILE A 129 -11.84 -10.56 -4.99
N LEU A 130 -12.50 -10.72 -6.13
CA LEU A 130 -12.44 -11.95 -6.93
C LEU A 130 -12.76 -13.22 -6.14
N GLY A 131 -13.72 -13.14 -5.21
CA GLY A 131 -14.12 -14.25 -4.35
C GLY A 131 -13.19 -14.53 -3.16
N LYS A 132 -12.15 -13.70 -2.95
CA LYS A 132 -11.26 -13.78 -1.79
C LYS A 132 -11.45 -12.61 -0.84
N THR A 133 -11.36 -12.90 0.44
CA THR A 133 -11.35 -11.88 1.49
C THR A 133 -9.93 -11.39 1.73
N ILE A 134 -9.69 -10.09 1.54
CA ILE A 134 -8.43 -9.43 1.86
C ILE A 134 -8.62 -8.45 3.02
N ALA A 135 -7.57 -8.23 3.80
CA ALA A 135 -7.60 -7.23 4.86
C ALA A 135 -7.51 -5.82 4.27
N ALA A 136 -8.30 -4.92 4.84
CA ALA A 136 -8.30 -3.50 4.51
C ALA A 136 -8.48 -2.67 5.78
N THR A 137 -8.23 -1.38 5.68
CA THR A 137 -8.54 -0.40 6.72
C THR A 137 -9.49 0.62 6.15
N GLN A 138 -10.50 0.98 6.95
CA GLN A 138 -11.47 2.01 6.64
C GLN A 138 -11.27 3.17 7.61
N ILE A 139 -11.28 4.38 7.08
CA ILE A 139 -11.23 5.60 7.86
C ILE A 139 -12.32 6.57 7.41
N GLU A 140 -12.92 7.24 8.39
CA GLU A 140 -13.85 8.33 8.14
C GLU A 140 -13.11 9.65 8.30
N THR A 141 -13.06 10.45 7.22
CA THR A 141 -12.38 11.74 7.26
C THR A 141 -13.29 12.89 6.85
N SER A 142 -13.04 14.07 7.38
CA SER A 142 -13.79 15.28 7.00
C SER A 142 -12.89 16.51 6.92
N LEU A 143 -13.21 17.42 6.01
CA LEU A 143 -12.56 18.73 5.86
C LEU A 143 -13.64 19.77 5.54
N GLY A 144 -14.06 20.54 6.56
CA GLY A 144 -15.18 21.47 6.43
C GLY A 144 -16.48 20.76 6.04
N GLN A 145 -16.98 21.02 4.83
CA GLN A 145 -18.19 20.38 4.28
C GLN A 145 -17.91 19.10 3.48
N ARG A 146 -16.63 18.75 3.26
CA ARG A 146 -16.22 17.53 2.57
C ARG A 146 -16.18 16.38 3.57
N PHE A 147 -16.96 15.33 3.30
CA PHE A 147 -16.92 14.07 4.03
C PHE A 147 -16.34 13.03 3.09
N GLU A 148 -15.20 12.45 3.44
CA GLU A 148 -14.46 11.53 2.61
C GLU A 148 -14.14 10.25 3.37
N PRO A 149 -15.03 9.25 3.30
CA PRO A 149 -14.70 7.89 3.70
C PRO A 149 -13.62 7.33 2.78
N VAL A 150 -12.65 6.62 3.36
CA VAL A 150 -11.51 6.04 2.63
C VAL A 150 -11.38 4.57 3.01
N THR A 151 -11.23 3.71 2.00
CA THR A 151 -10.79 2.33 2.17
C THR A 151 -9.40 2.19 1.58
N PHE A 152 -8.48 1.55 2.29
CA PHE A 152 -7.14 1.28 1.77
C PHE A 152 -6.57 -0.04 2.27
N TRP A 153 -5.62 -0.59 1.53
CA TRP A 153 -4.87 -1.78 1.90
C TRP A 153 -3.46 -1.72 1.31
N THR A 154 -2.58 -2.57 1.81
CA THR A 154 -1.20 -2.68 1.33
C THR A 154 -0.87 -4.11 0.93
N THR A 155 -0.01 -4.25 -0.07
CA THR A 155 0.59 -5.54 -0.46
C THR A 155 2.10 -5.47 -0.29
N ILE A 156 2.69 -6.58 0.13
CA ILE A 156 4.14 -6.80 0.23
C ILE A 156 4.46 -8.06 -0.57
N GLY A 157 5.11 -7.88 -1.71
CA GLY A 157 5.12 -8.89 -2.77
C GLY A 157 3.67 -9.26 -3.15
N THR A 158 3.29 -10.50 -2.88
CA THR A 158 1.94 -11.03 -3.12
C THR A 158 1.13 -11.28 -1.84
N THR A 159 1.51 -10.67 -0.71
CA THR A 159 0.80 -10.85 0.57
C THR A 159 0.11 -9.56 1.01
N VAL A 160 -1.15 -9.65 1.46
CA VAL A 160 -1.89 -8.54 2.09
C VAL A 160 -1.89 -8.75 3.62
N PRO A 161 -0.98 -8.11 4.37
CA PRO A 161 -0.95 -8.26 5.82
C PRO A 161 -2.13 -7.55 6.49
N ALA A 162 -2.80 -8.22 7.42
CA ALA A 162 -3.92 -7.68 8.19
C ALA A 162 -3.48 -6.84 9.39
N THR A 163 -2.27 -7.07 9.90
CA THR A 163 -1.74 -6.41 11.10
C THR A 163 -0.28 -6.00 10.90
N THR A 164 0.19 -5.03 11.69
CA THR A 164 1.60 -4.62 11.72
C THR A 164 2.52 -5.79 12.05
N VAL A 165 2.11 -6.69 12.95
CA VAL A 165 2.90 -7.88 13.31
C VAL A 165 3.02 -8.82 12.12
N GLN A 166 1.93 -9.07 11.40
CA GLN A 166 1.95 -9.91 10.20
C GLN A 166 2.82 -9.27 9.11
N LYS A 167 2.74 -7.95 8.93
CA LYS A 167 3.60 -7.19 8.02
C LYS A 167 5.08 -7.42 8.34
N ARG A 168 5.48 -7.24 9.61
CA ARG A 168 6.88 -7.48 10.05
C ARG A 168 7.32 -8.92 9.80
N LEU A 169 6.45 -9.89 10.06
CA LEU A 169 6.76 -11.30 9.82
C LEU A 169 7.00 -11.58 8.33
N VAL A 170 6.21 -10.99 7.44
CA VAL A 170 6.39 -11.10 5.98
C VAL A 170 7.72 -10.46 5.55
N GLU A 171 7.99 -9.23 6.00
CA GLU A 171 9.27 -8.54 5.75
C GLU A 171 10.47 -9.37 6.20
N MET A 172 10.40 -9.94 7.41
CA MET A 172 11.46 -10.82 7.95
C MET A 172 11.66 -12.08 7.11
N ARG A 173 10.57 -12.73 6.65
CA ARG A 173 10.68 -13.91 5.78
C ARG A 173 11.42 -13.59 4.48
N TYR A 174 11.10 -12.47 3.84
CA TYR A 174 11.83 -12.04 2.65
C TYR A 174 13.30 -11.75 2.95
N ALA A 175 13.58 -11.00 4.03
CA ALA A 175 14.93 -10.65 4.44
C ALA A 175 15.80 -11.89 4.71
N LEU A 176 15.25 -12.93 5.36
CA LEU A 176 15.93 -14.20 5.60
C LEU A 176 16.30 -14.95 4.32
N THR A 177 15.61 -14.68 3.21
CA THR A 177 15.94 -15.25 1.89
C THR A 177 16.84 -14.33 1.05
N GLY A 178 17.37 -13.25 1.63
CA GLY A 178 18.19 -12.25 0.95
C GLY A 178 17.42 -11.34 -0.02
N ARG A 179 16.08 -11.39 0.02
CA ARG A 179 15.19 -10.69 -0.91
C ARG A 179 14.56 -9.46 -0.28
N ILE A 180 14.34 -8.45 -1.11
CA ILE A 180 13.64 -7.21 -0.82
C ILE A 180 12.32 -7.24 -1.60
N PRO A 181 11.17 -7.33 -0.92
CA PRO A 181 9.90 -7.32 -1.62
C PRO A 181 9.59 -5.92 -2.14
N ASP A 182 8.85 -5.87 -3.24
CA ASP A 182 8.13 -4.69 -3.68
C ASP A 182 6.78 -4.60 -2.93
N GLY A 183 6.00 -3.57 -3.21
CA GLY A 183 4.69 -3.46 -2.58
C GLY A 183 3.90 -2.25 -3.02
N PHE A 184 2.60 -2.34 -2.79
CA PHE A 184 1.63 -1.35 -3.22
C PHE A 184 0.83 -0.86 -2.01
N LEU A 185 0.46 0.42 -2.04
CA LEU A 185 -0.60 0.98 -1.22
C LEU A 185 -1.73 1.38 -2.16
N VAL A 186 -2.87 0.71 -2.04
CA VAL A 186 -4.07 1.03 -2.81
C VAL A 186 -5.04 1.77 -1.89
N ARG A 187 -5.48 2.95 -2.31
CA ARG A 187 -6.42 3.80 -1.60
C ARG A 187 -7.60 4.13 -2.52
N VAL A 188 -8.80 3.89 -2.02
CA VAL A 188 -10.05 4.19 -2.70
C VAL A 188 -10.88 5.08 -1.79
N SER A 189 -11.23 6.28 -2.25
CA SER A 189 -12.04 7.22 -1.49
C SER A 189 -13.19 7.80 -2.31
N SER A 190 -14.23 8.29 -1.65
CA SER A 190 -15.35 8.98 -2.28
C SER A 190 -15.85 10.10 -1.38
N ILE A 191 -16.48 11.13 -1.97
CA ILE A 191 -17.10 12.21 -1.19
C ILE A 191 -18.55 11.83 -0.93
N ASP A 192 -18.85 11.42 0.31
CA ASP A 192 -20.15 10.91 0.68
C ASP A 192 -20.37 11.07 2.19
N LYS A 193 -21.53 11.61 2.58
CA LYS A 193 -21.92 11.75 3.99
C LYS A 193 -22.47 10.46 4.58
N ALA A 194 -22.98 9.55 3.73
CA ALA A 194 -23.47 8.25 4.14
C ALA A 194 -22.31 7.24 4.07
N THR A 195 -21.47 7.21 5.11
CA THR A 195 -20.29 6.34 5.16
C THR A 195 -20.55 4.88 4.76
N PRO A 196 -21.63 4.20 5.24
CA PRO A 196 -21.90 2.83 4.83
C PRO A 196 -22.11 2.66 3.31
N ASN A 197 -22.73 3.66 2.66
CA ASN A 197 -22.89 3.67 1.20
C ASN A 197 -21.53 3.82 0.51
N ALA A 198 -20.69 4.74 0.99
CA ALA A 198 -19.35 4.96 0.48
C ALA A 198 -18.51 3.68 0.49
N TYR A 199 -18.46 2.98 1.63
CA TYR A 199 -17.73 1.72 1.76
C TYR A 199 -18.27 0.63 0.85
N ALA A 200 -19.59 0.52 0.70
CA ALA A 200 -20.20 -0.45 -0.22
C ALA A 200 -19.83 -0.17 -1.69
N VAL A 201 -19.84 1.11 -2.12
CA VAL A 201 -19.41 1.51 -3.47
C VAL A 201 -17.91 1.26 -3.67
N GLN A 202 -17.07 1.62 -2.69
CA GLN A 202 -15.63 1.41 -2.74
C GLN A 202 -15.26 -0.07 -2.84
N ALA A 203 -15.98 -0.95 -2.13
CA ALA A 203 -15.79 -2.39 -2.21
C ALA A 203 -16.13 -2.94 -3.60
N ARG A 204 -17.27 -2.53 -4.18
CA ARG A 204 -17.66 -2.91 -5.55
C ARG A 204 -16.65 -2.41 -6.58
N PHE A 205 -16.32 -1.12 -6.53
CA PHE A 205 -15.29 -0.51 -7.37
C PHE A 205 -13.97 -1.27 -7.31
N SER A 206 -13.51 -1.61 -6.11
CA SER A 206 -12.25 -2.34 -5.91
C SER A 206 -12.30 -3.73 -6.55
N ASN A 207 -13.41 -4.46 -6.38
CA ASN A 207 -13.58 -5.76 -7.02
C ASN A 207 -13.61 -5.65 -8.55
N ASP A 208 -14.37 -4.70 -9.11
CA ASP A 208 -14.50 -4.50 -10.55
C ASP A 208 -13.17 -4.08 -11.18
N LEU A 209 -12.41 -3.22 -10.50
CA LEU A 209 -11.06 -2.84 -10.90
C LEU A 209 -10.14 -4.06 -10.97
N MET A 210 -10.16 -4.91 -9.94
CA MET A 210 -9.31 -6.10 -9.88
C MET A 210 -9.71 -7.15 -10.94
N GLN A 211 -10.98 -7.23 -11.31
CA GLN A 211 -11.44 -8.03 -12.46
C GLN A 211 -10.84 -7.53 -13.78
N ALA A 212 -10.76 -6.21 -13.94
CA ALA A 212 -10.26 -5.59 -15.17
C ALA A 212 -8.74 -5.56 -15.30
N ILE A 213 -8.00 -5.60 -14.18
CA ILE A 213 -6.54 -5.75 -14.19
C ILE A 213 -6.18 -7.13 -14.77
N ALA A 214 -5.14 -7.16 -15.62
CA ALA A 214 -4.68 -8.39 -16.26
C ALA A 214 -4.32 -9.47 -15.21
N PRO A 215 -4.70 -10.74 -15.40
CA PRO A 215 -4.57 -11.79 -14.38
C PRO A 215 -3.18 -11.91 -13.72
N HIS A 216 -2.10 -11.74 -14.50
CA HIS A 216 -0.72 -11.82 -14.01
C HIS A 216 -0.31 -10.66 -13.10
N ASN A 217 -1.01 -9.51 -13.16
CA ASN A 217 -0.73 -8.34 -12.32
C ASN A 217 -1.52 -8.36 -11.02
N ARG A 218 -2.70 -9.00 -10.98
CA ARG A 218 -3.62 -8.97 -9.82
C ARG A 218 -2.95 -9.36 -8.49
N PRO A 219 -2.06 -10.37 -8.42
CA PRO A 219 -1.39 -10.72 -7.16
C PRO A 219 -0.61 -9.59 -6.50
N ARG A 220 -0.06 -8.67 -7.30
CA ARG A 220 0.67 -7.51 -6.79
C ARG A 220 -0.26 -6.47 -6.15
N PHE A 221 -1.52 -6.38 -6.59
CA PHE A 221 -2.50 -5.40 -6.09
C PHE A 221 -3.35 -5.92 -4.94
N ALA A 222 -3.71 -7.20 -4.94
CA ALA A 222 -4.65 -7.78 -3.97
C ALA A 222 -4.17 -9.08 -3.34
N GLY A 223 -2.89 -9.42 -3.51
CA GLY A 223 -2.30 -10.64 -3.00
C GLY A 223 -2.61 -11.87 -3.86
N ASP A 224 -1.90 -12.97 -3.60
CA ASP A 224 -2.05 -14.19 -4.38
C ASP A 224 -3.46 -14.78 -4.29
N PHE A 225 -3.98 -15.15 -5.46
CA PHE A 225 -5.24 -15.89 -5.57
C PHE A 225 -5.03 -17.41 -5.37
N ALA A 226 -3.78 -17.86 -5.26
CA ALA A 226 -3.44 -19.12 -4.62
C ALA A 226 -3.53 -18.93 -3.10
N MET A 227 -4.49 -19.60 -2.45
CA MET A 227 -4.51 -19.67 -0.98
C MET A 227 -3.33 -20.54 -0.50
N PRO A 228 -2.91 -20.40 0.77
CA PRO A 228 -2.11 -21.43 1.44
C PRO A 228 -2.79 -22.81 1.39
#